data_AF-A0A9W8PG24-F1
#
_entry.id   AF-A0A9W8PG24-F1
#
_cell.length_a   1.000
_cell.length_b   1.000
_cell.length_c   1.000
_cell.angle_alpha   90.00
_cell.angle_beta   90.00
_cell.angle_gamma   90.00
#
_symmetry.space_group_name_H-M   'P 1'
#
loop_
_entity.id
_entity.type
_entity.pdbx_description
1 polymer ?
#
loop_
_entity_poly.entity_id
_entity_poly.type
_entity_poly.pdbx_seq_one_letter_code
_entity_poly.pdbx_strand_id
1 'polypeptide(L)'
;MPPAHMLPFEEADQYIEKFVAVGIDFGTTYTGVSWALSSQPKDIHSIIGWPSKEYRNKDQVQVPTLYDITSQKWGYEITPDMNPMKWFKLLLLRKDDLAKEAGGNAKEVKQTLEILETIGRDISPVKLVGLYLGKVWDHTYTTLRSTINIDSLPLRVGITVPAIWPDYAKSSMKEAAKIAGITKHRAIGETSLVTVEEPEAAALASLFQRDAFIGIKKDESFIDVISYTVASEQPFKLRECIEGKGKLDGAFKIDQAFFSYLKGKAKLKIKSLKDSDYNDFILREWELGAKRTFSSADEPDFYNLHPPIEAYGKLDRIRGKEGLAISK
;
A
#
# COMPACT_ATOMS: atom_id res chain seq x y z
N MET A 1 -64.10 -28.97 -18.39
CA MET A 1 -62.65 -29.24 -18.24
C MET A 1 -62.04 -28.04 -17.54
N PRO A 2 -61.40 -28.20 -16.37
CA PRO A 2 -60.74 -27.09 -15.68
C PRO A 2 -59.38 -26.77 -16.35
N PRO A 3 -58.81 -25.57 -16.12
CA PRO A 3 -57.65 -25.09 -16.86
C PRO A 3 -56.37 -25.82 -16.41
N ALA A 4 -55.47 -26.02 -17.37
CA ALA A 4 -54.13 -26.55 -17.15
C ALA A 4 -53.37 -25.69 -16.13
N HIS A 5 -52.89 -26.35 -15.07
CA HIS A 5 -51.90 -25.80 -14.15
C HIS A 5 -50.68 -25.34 -14.94
N MET A 6 -50.42 -24.04 -14.97
CA MET A 6 -49.09 -23.50 -15.21
C MET A 6 -48.20 -23.97 -14.05
N LEU A 7 -47.23 -24.84 -14.35
CA LEU A 7 -46.13 -25.11 -13.45
C LEU A 7 -45.34 -23.81 -13.25
N PRO A 8 -44.96 -23.46 -12.02
CA PRO A 8 -44.10 -22.31 -11.78
C PRO A 8 -42.77 -22.54 -12.49
N PHE A 9 -42.32 -21.53 -13.23
CA PHE A 9 -40.93 -21.45 -13.70
C PHE A 9 -40.01 -21.64 -12.49
N GLU A 10 -39.30 -22.76 -12.43
CA GLU A 10 -38.12 -22.87 -11.58
C GLU A 10 -37.17 -21.76 -12.01
N GLU A 11 -36.97 -20.77 -11.13
CA GLU A 11 -35.82 -19.87 -11.22
C GLU A 11 -34.60 -20.79 -11.25
N ALA A 12 -33.96 -20.88 -12.42
CA ALA A 12 -32.67 -21.54 -12.51
C ALA A 12 -31.76 -20.85 -11.51
N ASP A 13 -31.40 -21.56 -10.43
CA ASP A 13 -30.37 -21.17 -9.50
C ASP A 13 -29.15 -20.77 -10.34
N GLN A 14 -28.95 -19.45 -10.52
CA GLN A 14 -27.74 -18.95 -11.15
C GLN A 14 -26.63 -19.38 -10.22
N TYR A 15 -25.86 -20.39 -10.64
CA TYR A 15 -24.68 -20.83 -9.92
C TYR A 15 -23.69 -19.68 -9.92
N ILE A 16 -23.75 -18.84 -8.88
CA ILE A 16 -22.75 -17.81 -8.65
C ILE A 16 -21.51 -18.56 -8.20
N GLU A 17 -20.52 -18.64 -9.09
CA GLU A 17 -19.20 -19.18 -8.79
C GLU A 17 -18.69 -18.55 -7.49
N LYS A 18 -18.44 -19.38 -6.47
CA LYS A 18 -17.86 -18.92 -5.21
C LYS A 18 -16.38 -18.67 -5.42
N PHE A 19 -15.89 -17.49 -5.05
CA PHE A 19 -14.48 -17.14 -5.15
C PHE A 19 -14.06 -16.28 -3.96
N VAL A 20 -12.75 -16.18 -3.74
CA VAL A 20 -12.16 -15.22 -2.80
C VAL A 20 -11.66 -14.02 -3.61
N ALA A 21 -12.17 -12.83 -3.29
CA ALA A 21 -11.62 -11.58 -3.78
C ALA A 21 -10.48 -11.14 -2.86
N VAL A 22 -9.33 -10.77 -3.40
CA VAL A 22 -8.19 -10.23 -2.64
C VAL A 22 -7.78 -8.90 -3.25
N GLY A 23 -7.76 -7.83 -2.46
CA GLY A 23 -7.26 -6.51 -2.83
C GLY A 23 -5.87 -6.29 -2.23
N ILE A 24 -4.89 -5.95 -3.06
CA ILE A 24 -3.53 -5.61 -2.63
C ILE A 24 -3.29 -4.13 -2.93
N ASP A 25 -3.14 -3.34 -1.87
CA ASP A 25 -2.65 -1.97 -1.98
C ASP A 25 -1.14 -1.96 -1.77
N PHE A 26 -0.38 -2.02 -2.87
CA PHE A 26 1.08 -1.96 -2.81
C PHE A 26 1.52 -0.50 -2.87
N GLY A 27 1.56 0.20 -1.74
CA GLY A 27 1.98 1.60 -1.64
C GLY A 27 3.50 1.78 -1.58
N THR A 28 3.96 3.01 -1.84
CA THR A 28 5.38 3.37 -1.79
C THR A 28 5.98 3.24 -0.37
N THR A 29 5.18 3.55 0.65
CA THR A 29 5.61 3.54 2.06
C THR A 29 5.03 2.35 2.84
N TYR A 30 3.79 1.97 2.56
CA TYR A 30 3.09 0.87 3.22
C TYR A 30 2.37 0.01 2.20
N THR A 31 2.21 -1.26 2.52
CA THR A 31 1.43 -2.23 1.76
C THR A 31 0.31 -2.77 2.65
N GLY A 32 -0.90 -2.88 2.10
CA GLY A 32 -2.06 -3.47 2.77
C GLY A 32 -2.69 -4.56 1.90
N VAL A 33 -3.33 -5.53 2.54
CA VAL A 33 -4.09 -6.57 1.84
C VAL A 33 -5.43 -6.76 2.53
N SER A 34 -6.50 -6.81 1.74
CA SER A 34 -7.86 -7.13 2.20
C SER A 34 -8.46 -8.24 1.37
N TRP A 35 -9.47 -8.92 1.91
CA TRP A 35 -10.16 -9.99 1.21
C TRP A 35 -11.63 -10.10 1.61
N ALA A 36 -12.43 -10.71 0.76
CA ALA A 36 -13.83 -11.04 1.01
C ALA A 36 -14.24 -12.30 0.23
N LEU A 37 -15.25 -13.02 0.73
CA LEU A 37 -15.90 -14.09 -0.03
C LEU A 37 -16.93 -13.49 -0.99
N SER A 38 -17.04 -14.03 -2.20
CA SER A 38 -18.06 -13.58 -3.17
C SER A 38 -19.49 -13.76 -2.66
N SER A 39 -19.72 -14.69 -1.73
CA SER A 39 -21.00 -14.90 -1.05
C SER A 39 -21.30 -13.87 0.06
N GLN A 40 -20.29 -13.14 0.53
CA GLN A 40 -20.39 -12.14 1.59
C GLN A 40 -19.57 -10.90 1.21
N PRO A 41 -19.89 -10.22 0.09
CA PRO A 41 -19.06 -9.15 -0.45
C PRO A 41 -19.00 -7.90 0.44
N LYS A 42 -19.88 -7.81 1.45
CA LYS A 42 -19.86 -6.73 2.44
C LYS A 42 -18.95 -6.98 3.64
N ASP A 43 -18.53 -8.23 3.86
CA ASP A 43 -17.67 -8.62 4.97
C ASP A 43 -16.21 -8.60 4.51
N ILE A 44 -15.61 -7.41 4.58
CA ILE A 44 -14.24 -7.17 4.13
C ILE A 44 -13.29 -7.34 5.31
N HIS A 45 -12.36 -8.26 5.19
CA HIS A 45 -11.36 -8.55 6.21
C HIS A 45 -9.98 -8.04 5.79
N SER A 46 -9.24 -7.45 6.72
CA SER A 46 -7.83 -7.09 6.49
C SER A 46 -6.91 -8.26 6.84
N ILE A 47 -5.84 -8.43 6.07
CA ILE A 47 -4.73 -9.29 6.47
C ILE A 47 -3.92 -8.56 7.54
N ILE A 48 -3.72 -9.24 8.66
CA ILE A 48 -2.93 -8.76 9.81
C ILE A 48 -1.93 -9.86 10.21
N GLY A 49 -1.30 -9.72 11.37
CA GLY A 49 -0.38 -10.71 11.91
C GLY A 49 0.99 -10.71 11.22
N TRP A 50 1.38 -9.58 10.63
CA TRP A 50 2.64 -9.42 9.91
C TRP A 50 3.85 -9.86 10.75
N PRO A 51 4.86 -10.52 10.14
CA PRO A 51 6.07 -10.93 10.84
C PRO A 51 6.73 -9.74 11.54
N SER A 52 6.87 -9.83 12.87
CA SER A 52 7.40 -8.76 13.71
C SER A 52 7.91 -9.32 15.04
N LYS A 53 8.98 -8.71 15.57
CA LYS A 53 9.43 -8.94 16.96
C LYS A 53 8.55 -8.20 17.98
N GLU A 54 8.00 -7.06 17.60
CA GLU A 54 7.13 -6.27 18.46
C GLU A 54 5.67 -6.72 18.32
N TYR A 55 5.03 -7.11 19.43
CA TYR A 55 3.66 -7.63 19.44
C TYR A 55 2.64 -6.62 18.90
N ARG A 56 2.80 -5.33 19.21
CA ARG A 56 1.90 -4.24 18.76
C ARG A 56 1.76 -4.10 17.24
N ASN A 57 2.73 -4.63 16.48
CA ASN A 57 2.70 -4.55 15.02
C ASN A 57 1.81 -5.64 14.40
N LYS A 58 1.43 -6.67 15.18
CA LYS A 58 0.61 -7.78 14.69
C LYS A 58 -0.83 -7.35 14.35
N ASP A 59 -1.35 -6.32 15.00
CA ASP A 59 -2.73 -5.85 14.77
C ASP A 59 -2.80 -4.74 13.70
N GLN A 60 -1.67 -4.43 13.05
CA GLN A 60 -1.62 -3.39 12.01
C GLN A 60 -2.24 -3.92 10.71
N VAL A 61 -3.13 -3.13 10.09
CA VAL A 61 -3.76 -3.47 8.80
C VAL A 61 -2.84 -3.27 7.59
N GLN A 62 -1.70 -2.61 7.81
CA GLN A 62 -0.67 -2.36 6.80
C GLN A 62 0.72 -2.70 7.36
N VAL A 63 1.63 -3.02 6.45
CA VAL A 63 3.04 -3.35 6.71
C VAL A 63 3.95 -2.39 5.94
N PRO A 64 5.08 -1.92 6.51
CA PRO A 64 6.01 -1.07 5.78
C PRO A 64 6.49 -1.70 4.47
N THR A 65 6.59 -0.89 3.41
CA THR A 65 7.18 -1.28 2.12
C THR A 65 8.70 -1.18 2.21
N LEU A 66 9.27 -2.08 3.01
CA LEU A 66 10.70 -2.21 3.26
C LEU A 66 11.13 -3.63 2.95
N TYR A 67 12.27 -3.79 2.27
CA TYR A 67 12.81 -5.11 1.95
C TYR A 67 14.33 -5.11 2.00
N ASP A 68 14.89 -6.05 2.74
CA ASP A 68 16.31 -6.36 2.71
C ASP A 68 16.52 -7.69 1.99
N ILE A 69 16.98 -7.64 0.75
CA ILE A 69 17.14 -8.82 -0.10
C ILE A 69 18.23 -9.78 0.38
N THR A 70 19.25 -9.28 1.08
CA THR A 70 20.34 -10.11 1.60
C THR A 70 19.85 -11.01 2.74
N SER A 71 19.16 -10.44 3.73
CA SER A 71 18.59 -11.21 4.85
C SER A 71 17.20 -11.77 4.61
N GLN A 72 16.56 -11.38 3.50
CA GLN A 72 15.17 -11.72 3.15
C GLN A 72 14.10 -11.20 4.12
N LYS A 73 14.47 -10.33 5.07
CA LYS A 73 13.55 -9.66 5.98
C LYS A 73 12.78 -8.55 5.27
N TRP A 74 11.57 -8.30 5.70
CA TRP A 74 10.67 -7.32 5.09
C TRP A 74 9.74 -6.71 6.14
N GLY A 75 9.13 -5.56 5.82
CA GLY A 75 8.12 -4.98 6.68
C GLY A 75 8.62 -4.71 8.11
N TYR A 76 7.87 -5.20 9.09
CA TYR A 76 8.18 -5.05 10.52
C TYR A 76 9.33 -5.94 11.02
N GLU A 77 9.90 -6.82 10.19
CA GLU A 77 11.13 -7.56 10.54
C GLU A 77 12.38 -6.71 10.40
N ILE A 78 12.30 -5.60 9.65
CA ILE A 78 13.39 -4.66 9.45
C ILE A 78 13.61 -3.86 10.73
N THR A 79 14.84 -3.91 11.25
CA THR A 79 15.26 -3.19 12.45
C THR A 79 16.01 -1.90 12.08
N PRO A 80 16.09 -0.91 12.99
CA PRO A 80 16.72 0.39 12.70
C PRO A 80 18.19 0.33 12.26
N ASP A 81 18.93 -0.70 12.68
CA ASP A 81 20.32 -0.95 12.32
C ASP A 81 20.51 -1.52 10.91
N MET A 82 19.42 -1.92 10.24
CA MET A 82 19.46 -2.45 8.88
C MET A 82 19.41 -1.33 7.83
N ASN A 83 19.86 -1.64 6.61
CA ASN A 83 19.81 -0.76 5.46
C ASN A 83 18.88 -1.30 4.36
N PRO A 84 17.55 -1.36 4.60
CA PRO A 84 16.61 -1.93 3.65
C PRO A 84 16.50 -1.09 2.37
N MET A 85 16.05 -1.70 1.28
CA MET A 85 15.56 -0.99 0.11
C MET A 85 14.20 -0.34 0.40
N LYS A 86 14.01 0.88 -0.10
CA LYS A 86 12.87 1.77 0.17
C LYS A 86 12.37 2.39 -1.12
N TRP A 87 11.06 2.63 -1.22
CA TRP A 87 10.42 3.32 -2.36
C TRP A 87 10.72 2.68 -3.72
N PHE A 88 11.06 1.39 -3.73
CA PHE A 88 11.38 0.62 -4.93
C PHE A 88 10.17 0.41 -5.85
N LYS A 89 8.94 0.65 -5.38
CA LYS A 89 7.74 0.78 -6.24
C LYS A 89 7.95 1.80 -7.37
N LEU A 90 8.58 2.93 -7.06
CA LEU A 90 8.81 4.00 -8.04
C LEU A 90 9.79 3.59 -9.14
N LEU A 91 10.64 2.59 -8.88
CA LEU A 91 11.60 2.06 -9.86
C LEU A 91 10.94 1.21 -10.97
N LEU A 92 9.62 1.00 -10.92
CA LEU A 92 8.86 0.47 -12.06
C LEU A 92 8.70 1.50 -13.19
N LEU A 93 8.97 2.78 -12.92
CA LEU A 93 9.05 3.83 -13.93
C LEU A 93 10.42 3.82 -14.63
N ARG A 94 10.44 4.17 -15.92
CA ARG A 94 11.68 4.46 -16.63
C ARG A 94 12.35 5.70 -16.05
N LYS A 95 13.66 5.80 -16.19
CA LYS A 95 14.48 6.87 -15.61
C LYS A 95 13.96 8.28 -15.94
N ASP A 96 13.56 8.52 -17.18
CA ASP A 96 13.08 9.84 -17.62
C ASP A 96 11.74 10.21 -17.00
N ASP A 97 10.84 9.24 -16.83
CA ASP A 97 9.54 9.46 -16.19
C ASP A 97 9.72 9.59 -14.68
N LEU A 98 10.54 8.73 -14.06
CA LEU A 98 10.94 8.85 -12.66
C LEU A 98 11.52 10.23 -12.35
N ALA A 99 12.35 10.80 -13.24
CA ALA A 99 12.94 12.11 -13.06
C ALA A 99 11.92 13.27 -13.08
N LYS A 100 10.76 13.09 -13.73
CA LYS A 100 9.65 14.05 -13.72
C LYS A 100 8.82 13.97 -12.43
N GLU A 101 8.89 12.84 -11.73
CA GLU A 101 8.16 12.63 -10.49
C GLU A 101 8.88 13.25 -9.29
N ALA A 102 8.10 13.79 -8.36
CA ALA A 102 8.64 14.42 -7.15
C ALA A 102 9.47 13.47 -6.27
N GLY A 103 9.26 12.15 -6.41
CA GLY A 103 10.02 11.11 -5.72
C GLY A 103 11.33 10.70 -6.41
N GLY A 104 11.56 11.04 -7.68
CA GLY A 104 12.67 10.48 -8.46
C GLY A 104 14.08 10.82 -7.97
N ASN A 105 14.22 11.97 -7.30
CA ASN A 105 15.50 12.42 -6.74
C ASN A 105 15.66 12.14 -5.25
N ALA A 106 14.72 11.41 -4.65
CA ALA A 106 14.71 11.09 -3.23
C ALA A 106 15.95 10.29 -2.80
N LYS A 107 16.39 10.47 -1.55
CA LYS A 107 17.54 9.73 -1.00
C LYS A 107 17.24 8.24 -0.97
N GLU A 108 16.01 7.88 -0.66
CA GLU A 108 15.48 6.52 -0.53
C GLU A 108 15.55 5.75 -1.86
N VAL A 109 15.20 6.42 -2.97
CA VAL A 109 15.30 5.88 -4.33
C VAL A 109 16.76 5.69 -4.72
N LYS A 110 17.62 6.69 -4.47
CA LYS A 110 19.05 6.62 -4.76
C LYS A 110 19.75 5.50 -3.98
N GLN A 111 19.47 5.40 -2.68
CA GLN A 111 19.97 4.33 -1.81
C GLN A 111 19.59 2.95 -2.36
N THR A 112 18.34 2.78 -2.78
CA THR A 112 17.89 1.51 -3.36
C THR A 112 18.63 1.18 -4.66
N LEU A 113 18.86 2.18 -5.53
CA LEU A 113 19.64 2.00 -6.76
C LEU A 113 21.09 1.62 -6.45
N GLU A 114 21.73 2.26 -5.47
CA GLU A 114 23.10 1.94 -5.01
C GLU A 114 23.19 0.51 -4.45
N ILE A 115 22.19 0.07 -3.67
CA ILE A 115 22.09 -1.31 -3.17
C ILE A 115 21.98 -2.30 -4.34
N LEU A 116 21.12 -2.02 -5.33
CA LEU A 116 20.96 -2.86 -6.52
C LEU A 116 22.25 -2.95 -7.34
N GLU A 117 22.96 -1.83 -7.51
CA GLU A 117 24.26 -1.81 -8.19
C GLU A 117 25.30 -2.68 -7.47
N THR A 118 25.27 -2.70 -6.12
CA THR A 118 26.20 -3.49 -5.30
C THR A 118 25.92 -4.99 -5.36
N ILE A 119 24.65 -5.38 -5.38
CA ILE A 119 24.24 -6.80 -5.42
C ILE A 119 24.48 -7.43 -6.81
N GLY A 120 24.55 -6.60 -7.86
CA GLY A 120 24.83 -7.02 -9.22
C GLY A 120 23.60 -6.95 -10.13
N ARG A 121 23.83 -7.13 -11.44
CA ARG A 121 22.83 -6.88 -12.50
C ARG A 121 21.67 -7.89 -12.56
N ASP A 122 21.68 -8.92 -11.71
CA ASP A 122 20.71 -10.01 -11.78
C ASP A 122 19.33 -9.66 -11.17
N ILE A 123 19.26 -8.58 -10.39
CA ILE A 123 18.00 -8.13 -9.77
C ILE A 123 17.53 -6.84 -10.43
N SER A 124 16.58 -6.97 -11.36
CA SER A 124 15.88 -5.82 -11.92
C SER A 124 14.89 -5.21 -10.92
N PRO A 125 14.48 -3.94 -11.09
CA PRO A 125 13.42 -3.34 -10.26
C PRO A 125 12.11 -4.15 -10.24
N VAL A 126 11.71 -4.72 -11.38
CA VAL A 126 10.52 -5.59 -11.47
C VAL A 126 10.70 -6.85 -10.63
N LYS A 127 11.89 -7.46 -10.69
CA LYS A 127 12.22 -8.64 -9.87
C LYS A 127 12.25 -8.29 -8.38
N LEU A 128 12.80 -7.14 -8.01
CA LEU A 128 12.79 -6.62 -6.64
C LEU A 128 11.37 -6.47 -6.09
N VAL A 129 10.49 -5.79 -6.84
CA VAL A 129 9.07 -5.65 -6.46
C VAL A 129 8.41 -7.02 -6.34
N GLY A 130 8.64 -7.93 -7.29
CA GLY A 130 8.07 -9.27 -7.25
C GLY A 130 8.56 -10.12 -6.06
N LEU A 131 9.82 -9.98 -5.66
CA LEU A 131 10.36 -10.68 -4.48
C LEU A 131 9.71 -10.16 -3.18
N TYR A 132 9.55 -8.83 -3.05
CA TYR A 132 8.83 -8.25 -1.91
C TYR A 132 7.34 -8.67 -1.90
N LEU A 133 6.65 -8.54 -3.03
CA LEU A 133 5.25 -8.96 -3.15
C LEU A 133 5.09 -10.46 -2.91
N GLY A 134 6.10 -11.27 -3.22
CA GLY A 134 6.12 -12.70 -2.87
C GLY A 134 6.03 -12.92 -1.36
N LYS A 135 6.77 -12.13 -0.56
CA LYS A 135 6.66 -12.18 0.91
C LYS A 135 5.26 -11.80 1.41
N VAL A 136 4.69 -10.74 0.85
CA VAL A 136 3.32 -10.29 1.15
C VAL A 136 2.30 -11.38 0.79
N TRP A 137 2.46 -11.99 -0.38
CA TRP A 137 1.57 -13.03 -0.89
C TRP A 137 1.67 -14.32 -0.08
N ASP A 138 2.88 -14.77 0.25
CA ASP A 138 3.10 -15.97 1.08
C ASP A 138 2.44 -15.82 2.46
N HIS A 139 2.59 -14.65 3.09
CA HIS A 139 1.92 -14.33 4.35
C HIS A 139 0.39 -14.34 4.17
N THR A 140 -0.11 -13.61 3.18
CA THR A 140 -1.54 -13.53 2.84
C THR A 140 -2.14 -14.93 2.64
N TYR A 141 -1.52 -15.75 1.80
CA TYR A 141 -2.00 -17.09 1.47
C TYR A 141 -1.99 -18.00 2.70
N THR A 142 -0.95 -17.91 3.54
CA THR A 142 -0.87 -18.66 4.80
C THR A 142 -1.96 -18.25 5.77
N THR A 143 -2.19 -16.94 5.96
CA THR A 143 -3.29 -16.42 6.78
C THR A 143 -4.63 -16.93 6.26
N LEU A 144 -4.90 -16.81 4.96
CA LEU A 144 -6.16 -17.24 4.37
C LEU A 144 -6.37 -18.76 4.51
N ARG A 145 -5.33 -19.58 4.31
CA ARG A 145 -5.40 -21.04 4.55
C ARG A 145 -5.81 -21.39 5.98
N SER A 146 -5.42 -20.56 6.96
CA SER A 146 -5.76 -20.77 8.36
C SER A 146 -7.19 -20.31 8.70
N THR A 147 -7.79 -19.45 7.87
CA THR A 147 -9.12 -18.88 8.09
C THR A 147 -10.21 -19.57 7.28
N ILE A 148 -9.91 -19.96 6.05
CA ILE A 148 -10.86 -20.56 5.10
C ILE A 148 -10.20 -21.68 4.29
N ASN A 149 -11.01 -22.54 3.65
CA ASN A 149 -10.52 -23.51 2.67
C ASN A 149 -10.19 -22.85 1.32
N ILE A 150 -9.20 -21.95 1.33
CA ILE A 150 -8.83 -21.16 0.14
C ILE A 150 -8.45 -22.05 -1.04
N ASP A 151 -7.82 -23.22 -0.80
CA ASP A 151 -7.36 -24.15 -1.83
C ASP A 151 -8.49 -24.72 -2.70
N SER A 152 -9.73 -24.74 -2.20
CA SER A 152 -10.90 -25.19 -2.95
C SER A 152 -11.69 -24.06 -3.61
N LEU A 153 -11.18 -22.82 -3.60
CA LEU A 153 -11.85 -21.65 -4.17
C LEU A 153 -10.98 -20.97 -5.24
N PRO A 154 -11.56 -20.57 -6.39
CA PRO A 154 -10.95 -19.62 -7.30
C PRO A 154 -10.56 -18.30 -6.61
N LEU A 155 -9.49 -17.67 -7.08
CA LEU A 155 -9.01 -16.38 -6.58
C LEU A 155 -9.19 -15.31 -7.64
N ARG A 156 -9.70 -14.15 -7.22
CA ARG A 156 -9.74 -12.94 -8.03
C ARG A 156 -8.96 -11.84 -7.28
N VAL A 157 -7.81 -11.48 -7.83
CA VAL A 157 -6.86 -10.56 -7.19
C VAL A 157 -6.84 -9.23 -7.93
N GLY A 158 -7.09 -8.15 -7.21
CA GLY A 158 -6.87 -6.78 -7.66
C GLY A 158 -5.63 -6.20 -7.02
N ILE A 159 -4.68 -5.68 -7.80
CA ILE A 159 -3.54 -4.92 -7.29
C ILE A 159 -3.66 -3.45 -7.71
N THR A 160 -3.52 -2.53 -6.75
CA THR A 160 -3.65 -1.10 -7.03
C THR A 160 -2.43 -0.57 -7.78
N VAL A 161 -2.66 0.37 -8.70
CA VAL A 161 -1.62 1.13 -9.41
C VAL A 161 -2.03 2.61 -9.48
N PRO A 162 -1.08 3.55 -9.47
CA PRO A 162 -1.41 4.96 -9.70
C PRO A 162 -2.08 5.15 -11.07
N ALA A 163 -3.16 5.94 -11.15
CA ALA A 163 -3.89 6.18 -12.40
C ALA A 163 -2.98 6.77 -13.49
N ILE A 164 -2.13 7.73 -13.10
CA ILE A 164 -1.18 8.44 -13.97
C ILE A 164 0.00 7.58 -14.46
N TRP A 165 0.11 6.32 -14.02
CA TRP A 165 1.19 5.47 -14.48
C TRP A 165 1.04 5.13 -15.98
N PRO A 166 2.14 5.20 -16.74
CA PRO A 166 2.12 4.75 -18.13
C PRO A 166 1.89 3.24 -18.22
N ASP A 167 1.33 2.77 -19.34
CA ASP A 167 0.97 1.35 -19.56
C ASP A 167 2.12 0.38 -19.34
N TYR A 168 3.35 0.80 -19.65
CA TYR A 168 4.52 -0.03 -19.40
C TYR A 168 4.73 -0.27 -17.89
N ALA A 169 4.43 0.70 -17.02
CA ALA A 169 4.59 0.56 -15.57
C ALA A 169 3.46 -0.31 -14.99
N LYS A 170 2.22 -0.15 -15.50
CA LYS A 170 1.10 -1.06 -15.20
C LYS A 170 1.44 -2.51 -15.62
N SER A 171 2.11 -2.69 -16.76
CA SER A 171 2.60 -3.99 -17.24
C SER A 171 3.72 -4.56 -16.37
N SER A 172 4.68 -3.72 -15.97
CA SER A 172 5.74 -4.10 -15.02
C SER A 172 5.16 -4.56 -13.68
N MET A 173 4.09 -3.93 -13.19
CA MET A 173 3.39 -4.39 -11.97
C MET A 173 2.81 -5.79 -12.14
N LYS A 174 2.13 -6.05 -13.26
CA LYS A 174 1.59 -7.40 -13.58
C LYS A 174 2.70 -8.45 -13.63
N GLU A 175 3.85 -8.11 -14.19
CA GLU A 175 5.01 -9.00 -14.20
C GLU A 175 5.57 -9.26 -12.80
N ALA A 176 5.68 -8.21 -11.97
CA ALA A 176 6.07 -8.36 -10.57
C ALA A 176 5.10 -9.27 -9.80
N ALA A 177 3.80 -9.15 -10.04
CA ALA A 177 2.78 -10.01 -9.43
C ALA A 177 2.91 -11.49 -9.86
N LYS A 178 3.27 -11.76 -11.11
CA LYS A 178 3.60 -13.12 -11.57
C LYS A 178 4.83 -13.67 -10.86
N ILE A 179 5.89 -12.87 -10.78
CA ILE A 179 7.13 -13.21 -10.06
C ILE A 179 6.85 -13.52 -8.58
N ALA A 180 5.93 -12.79 -7.96
CA ALA A 180 5.47 -13.01 -6.59
C ALA A 180 4.68 -14.31 -6.40
N GLY A 181 4.32 -15.02 -7.47
CA GLY A 181 3.55 -16.26 -7.41
C GLY A 181 2.05 -16.05 -7.19
N ILE A 182 1.53 -14.83 -7.33
CA ILE A 182 0.10 -14.52 -7.17
C ILE A 182 -0.74 -15.31 -8.19
N THR A 183 -0.23 -15.45 -9.41
CA THR A 183 -0.86 -16.20 -10.51
C THR A 183 -0.27 -17.60 -10.69
N LYS A 184 0.37 -18.17 -9.65
CA LYS A 184 0.89 -19.54 -9.71
C LYS A 184 -0.27 -20.50 -9.94
N HIS A 185 -0.06 -21.52 -10.78
CA HIS A 185 -1.07 -22.53 -11.08
C HIS A 185 -1.58 -23.22 -9.80
N ARG A 186 -2.90 -23.40 -9.71
CA ARG A 186 -3.60 -24.08 -8.61
C ARG A 186 -4.55 -25.13 -9.20
N ALA A 187 -4.81 -26.20 -8.45
CA ALA A 187 -5.64 -27.31 -8.94
C ALA A 187 -7.09 -26.90 -9.28
N ILE A 188 -7.61 -25.87 -8.60
CA ILE A 188 -8.97 -25.33 -8.80
C ILE A 188 -9.06 -24.36 -10.00
N GLY A 189 -7.96 -24.14 -10.73
CA GLY A 189 -7.90 -23.24 -11.89
C GLY A 189 -6.97 -22.05 -11.68
N GLU A 190 -6.96 -21.17 -12.68
CA GLU A 190 -6.09 -19.98 -12.69
C GLU A 190 -6.61 -18.88 -11.76
N THR A 191 -5.68 -18.17 -11.11
CA THR A 191 -6.01 -16.92 -10.40
C THR A 191 -6.23 -15.81 -11.41
N SER A 192 -7.38 -15.13 -11.34
CA SER A 192 -7.58 -13.90 -12.10
C SER A 192 -6.80 -12.75 -11.46
N LEU A 193 -6.03 -12.00 -12.23
CA LEU A 193 -5.29 -10.83 -11.79
C LEU A 193 -5.69 -9.61 -12.61
N VAL A 194 -6.12 -8.55 -11.93
CA VAL A 194 -6.42 -7.24 -12.53
C VAL A 194 -5.62 -6.14 -11.83
N THR A 195 -5.28 -5.10 -12.58
CA THR A 195 -4.79 -3.84 -12.02
C THR A 195 -5.98 -2.92 -11.81
N VAL A 196 -6.08 -2.31 -10.63
CA VAL A 196 -7.12 -1.33 -10.30
C VAL A 196 -6.46 0.01 -10.06
N GLU A 197 -7.05 1.11 -10.49
CA GLU A 197 -6.47 2.41 -10.21
C GLU A 197 -6.68 2.78 -8.74
N GLU A 198 -5.62 3.24 -8.06
CA GLU A 198 -5.67 3.69 -6.66
C GLU A 198 -6.85 4.64 -6.36
N PRO A 199 -7.08 5.71 -7.15
CA PRO A 199 -8.22 6.59 -6.89
C PRO A 199 -9.57 5.92 -7.16
N GLU A 200 -9.66 4.97 -8.10
CA GLU A 200 -10.90 4.22 -8.35
C GLU A 200 -11.22 3.31 -7.14
N ALA A 201 -10.21 2.61 -6.63
CA ALA A 201 -10.33 1.78 -5.45
C ALA A 201 -10.74 2.61 -4.21
N ALA A 202 -10.14 3.78 -4.02
CA ALA A 202 -10.50 4.70 -2.94
C ALA A 202 -11.95 5.18 -3.06
N ALA A 203 -12.38 5.57 -4.26
CA ALA A 203 -13.73 6.05 -4.49
C ALA A 203 -14.77 4.95 -4.25
N LEU A 204 -14.50 3.72 -4.71
CA LEU A 204 -15.34 2.55 -4.43
C LEU A 204 -15.41 2.23 -2.94
N ALA A 205 -14.29 2.31 -2.22
CA ALA A 205 -14.26 2.11 -0.77
C ALA A 205 -15.10 3.17 -0.03
N SER A 206 -14.99 4.45 -0.43
CA SER A 206 -15.79 5.54 0.13
C SER A 206 -17.29 5.35 -0.11
N LEU A 207 -17.68 4.91 -1.31
CA LEU A 207 -19.08 4.61 -1.64
C LEU A 207 -19.61 3.42 -0.85
N PHE A 208 -18.77 2.39 -0.69
CA PHE A 208 -19.10 1.19 0.07
C PHE A 208 -19.34 1.52 1.55
N GLN A 209 -18.47 2.32 2.18
CA GLN A 209 -18.61 2.75 3.57
C GLN A 209 -19.87 3.59 3.83
N ARG A 210 -20.35 4.32 2.83
CA ARG A 210 -21.55 5.17 2.94
C ARG A 210 -22.85 4.39 2.68
N ASP A 211 -22.79 3.07 2.44
CA ASP A 211 -23.88 2.24 1.87
C ASP A 211 -24.47 2.85 0.57
N ALA A 212 -23.79 3.82 -0.04
CA ALA A 212 -24.27 4.61 -1.16
C ALA A 212 -24.21 3.82 -2.47
N PHE A 213 -23.44 2.73 -2.51
CA PHE A 213 -23.32 1.83 -3.66
C PHE A 213 -24.67 1.30 -4.17
N ILE A 214 -25.66 1.16 -3.28
CA ILE A 214 -27.00 0.65 -3.61
C ILE A 214 -27.90 1.73 -4.24
N GLY A 215 -27.53 3.02 -4.11
CA GLY A 215 -28.35 4.15 -4.57
C GLY A 215 -27.90 4.82 -5.86
N ILE A 216 -26.67 4.57 -6.33
CA ILE A 216 -26.11 5.30 -7.49
C ILE A 216 -26.50 4.59 -8.78
N LYS A 217 -27.20 5.31 -9.65
CA LYS A 217 -27.70 4.78 -10.94
C LYS A 217 -26.67 4.93 -12.04
N LYS A 218 -26.83 4.15 -13.11
CA LYS A 218 -26.08 4.34 -14.35
C LYS A 218 -26.18 5.80 -14.81
N ASP A 219 -25.08 6.32 -15.33
CA ASP A 219 -24.91 7.70 -15.81
C ASP A 219 -24.91 8.78 -14.71
N GLU A 220 -25.09 8.43 -13.43
CA GLU A 220 -24.80 9.33 -12.32
C GLU A 220 -23.28 9.48 -12.14
N SER A 221 -22.86 10.69 -11.73
CA SER A 221 -21.46 11.00 -11.48
C SER A 221 -21.25 11.41 -10.04
N PHE A 222 -20.11 11.01 -9.48
CA PHE A 222 -19.68 11.40 -8.14
C PHE A 222 -18.21 11.83 -8.15
N ILE A 223 -17.83 12.57 -7.11
CA ILE A 223 -16.53 13.23 -7.03
C ILE A 223 -15.80 12.75 -5.77
N ASP A 224 -14.60 12.18 -5.97
CA ASP A 224 -13.62 11.89 -4.91
C ASP A 224 -12.22 12.21 -5.44
N VAL A 225 -11.82 13.48 -5.42
CA VAL A 225 -10.62 14.07 -6.06
C VAL A 225 -10.56 13.89 -7.60
N ILE A 226 -11.08 12.78 -8.13
CA ILE A 226 -11.35 12.41 -9.51
C ILE A 226 -12.86 12.28 -9.70
N SER A 227 -13.34 12.53 -10.92
CA SER A 227 -14.76 12.41 -11.28
C SER A 227 -15.01 11.08 -12.00
N TYR A 228 -15.98 10.31 -11.50
CA TYR A 228 -16.38 9.04 -12.09
C TYR A 228 -17.85 9.08 -12.50
N THR A 229 -18.17 8.43 -13.62
CA THR A 229 -19.53 8.09 -14.05
C THR A 229 -19.76 6.60 -13.88
N VAL A 230 -20.94 6.20 -13.40
CA VAL A 230 -21.34 4.78 -13.35
C VAL A 230 -21.63 4.28 -14.76
N ALA A 231 -20.77 3.40 -15.28
CA ALA A 231 -20.89 2.81 -16.60
C ALA A 231 -21.88 1.62 -16.63
N SER A 232 -21.99 0.91 -15.52
CA SER A 232 -22.86 -0.26 -15.33
C SER A 232 -23.19 -0.42 -13.86
N GLU A 233 -24.42 -0.80 -13.53
CA GLU A 233 -24.86 -1.10 -12.16
C GLU A 233 -24.57 -2.57 -11.80
N GLN A 234 -24.66 -3.48 -12.76
CA GLN A 234 -24.42 -4.92 -12.54
C GLN A 234 -23.66 -5.58 -13.72
N PRO A 235 -22.40 -6.02 -13.51
CA PRO A 235 -21.57 -5.69 -12.35
C PRO A 235 -21.34 -4.17 -12.28
N PHE A 236 -21.15 -3.63 -11.09
CA PHE A 236 -20.88 -2.22 -10.91
C PHE A 236 -19.54 -1.86 -11.57
N LYS A 237 -19.56 -0.88 -12.47
CA LYS A 237 -18.37 -0.42 -13.19
C LYS A 237 -18.33 1.10 -13.21
N LEU A 238 -17.15 1.64 -12.95
CA LEU A 238 -16.88 3.06 -13.07
C LEU A 238 -16.17 3.34 -14.39
N ARG A 239 -16.38 4.56 -14.89
CA ARG A 239 -15.59 5.15 -15.96
C ARG A 239 -15.19 6.55 -15.54
N GLU A 240 -13.91 6.87 -15.64
CA GLU A 240 -13.43 8.23 -15.38
C GLU A 240 -14.10 9.22 -16.35
N CYS A 241 -14.58 10.35 -15.83
CA CYS A 241 -15.27 11.37 -16.64
C CYS A 241 -14.30 12.10 -17.58
N ILE A 242 -13.07 12.29 -17.11
CA ILE A 242 -11.99 13.03 -17.77
C ILE A 242 -10.67 12.47 -17.26
N GLU A 243 -9.69 12.27 -18.15
CA GLU A 243 -8.34 11.84 -17.76
C GLU A 243 -7.78 12.74 -16.65
N GLY A 244 -7.51 12.13 -15.49
CA GLY A 244 -6.98 12.83 -14.33
C GLY A 244 -5.61 13.45 -14.62
N LYS A 245 -5.49 14.76 -14.43
CA LYS A 245 -4.19 15.44 -14.37
C LYS A 245 -3.65 15.37 -12.95
N GLY A 246 -2.63 14.53 -12.74
CA GLY A 246 -2.00 14.34 -11.43
C GLY A 246 -0.48 14.37 -11.48
N LYS A 247 0.12 14.26 -10.30
CA LYS A 247 1.55 13.96 -10.08
C LYS A 247 1.63 12.81 -9.08
N LEU A 248 2.73 12.06 -9.02
CA LEU A 248 2.95 11.12 -7.91
C LEU A 248 3.18 11.92 -6.62
N ASP A 249 2.10 12.34 -6.00
CA ASP A 249 2.04 13.18 -4.82
C ASP A 249 1.29 12.40 -3.73
N GLY A 250 2.03 11.61 -2.95
CA GLY A 250 1.47 10.76 -1.90
C GLY A 250 2.06 11.05 -0.53
N ALA A 251 1.74 10.20 0.46
CA ALA A 251 2.23 10.32 1.83
C ALA A 251 3.77 10.44 1.94
N PHE A 252 4.51 9.86 0.99
CA PHE A 252 5.97 9.97 0.93
C PHE A 252 6.47 11.43 0.80
N LYS A 253 5.66 12.36 0.26
CA LYS A 253 6.02 13.79 0.24
C LYS A 253 6.03 14.42 1.62
N ILE A 254 5.12 14.00 2.48
CA ILE A 254 5.08 14.43 3.89
C ILE A 254 6.40 13.98 4.56
N ASP A 255 6.86 12.76 4.24
CA ASP A 255 8.15 12.24 4.71
C ASP A 255 9.32 13.07 4.18
N GLN A 256 9.35 13.38 2.87
CA GLN A 256 10.38 14.25 2.29
C GLN A 256 10.42 15.64 2.93
N ALA A 257 9.26 16.24 3.18
CA ALA A 257 9.14 17.55 3.81
C ALA A 257 9.67 17.50 5.25
N PHE A 258 9.30 16.48 6.01
CA PHE A 258 9.79 16.27 7.38
C PHE A 258 11.30 16.02 7.42
N PHE A 259 11.85 15.16 6.55
CA PHE A 259 13.30 14.91 6.50
C PHE A 259 14.09 16.16 6.10
N SER A 260 13.53 16.98 5.20
CA SER A 260 14.08 18.28 4.83
C SER A 260 14.07 19.26 6.01
N TYR A 261 12.97 19.28 6.77
CA TYR A 261 12.84 20.07 7.99
C TYR A 261 13.91 19.69 9.03
N LEU A 262 14.08 18.38 9.30
CA LEU A 262 15.08 17.88 10.24
C LEU A 262 16.52 18.29 9.86
N LYS A 263 16.86 18.23 8.57
CA LYS A 263 18.20 18.57 8.06
C LYS A 263 18.47 20.07 8.04
N GLY A 264 17.43 20.91 7.99
CA GLY A 264 17.55 22.35 7.85
C GLY A 264 17.06 23.12 9.07
N LYS A 265 15.74 23.25 9.20
CA LYS A 265 15.10 24.18 10.14
C LYS A 265 15.10 23.69 11.60
N ALA A 266 15.16 22.38 11.84
CA ALA A 266 15.13 21.82 13.20
C ALA A 266 16.39 22.14 14.04
N LYS A 267 17.46 22.67 13.42
CA LYS A 267 18.77 22.95 14.05
C LYS A 267 19.38 21.73 14.75
N LEU A 268 19.05 20.53 14.29
CA LEU A 268 19.59 19.27 14.78
C LEU A 268 20.82 18.86 13.97
N LYS A 269 21.80 18.23 14.63
CA LYS A 269 22.98 17.61 14.04
C LYS A 269 22.69 16.23 13.48
N ILE A 270 21.68 16.13 12.62
CA ILE A 270 21.23 14.85 12.04
C ILE A 270 22.37 14.08 11.36
N LYS A 271 23.27 14.79 10.67
CA LYS A 271 24.43 14.18 9.99
C LYS A 271 25.47 13.57 10.94
N SER A 272 25.39 13.87 12.24
CA SER A 272 26.29 13.35 13.26
C SER A 272 25.74 12.14 14.00
N LEU A 273 24.48 11.77 13.74
CA LEU A 273 23.87 10.57 14.31
C LEU A 273 24.40 9.32 13.62
N LYS A 274 24.44 8.20 14.36
CA LYS A 274 24.54 6.89 13.73
C LYS A 274 23.27 6.63 12.94
N ASP A 275 23.39 5.88 11.85
CA ASP A 275 22.22 5.53 11.02
C ASP A 275 21.15 4.78 11.81
N SER A 276 21.55 3.91 12.76
CA SER A 276 20.64 3.21 13.66
C SER A 276 19.80 4.17 14.50
N ASP A 277 20.43 5.19 15.08
CA ASP A 277 19.78 6.13 16.00
C ASP A 277 18.85 7.07 15.22
N TYR A 278 19.27 7.48 14.02
CA TYR A 278 18.42 8.22 13.11
C TYR A 278 17.21 7.38 12.66
N ASN A 279 17.43 6.14 12.24
CA ASN A 279 16.36 5.27 11.77
C ASN A 279 15.36 4.94 12.88
N ASP A 280 15.82 4.71 14.11
CA ASP A 280 14.93 4.45 15.25
C ASP A 280 14.09 5.67 15.59
N PHE A 281 14.69 6.87 15.58
CA PHE A 281 13.98 8.13 15.75
C PHE A 281 12.90 8.32 14.68
N ILE A 282 13.24 8.15 13.39
CA ILE A 282 12.26 8.28 12.30
C ILE A 282 11.15 7.23 12.43
N LEU A 283 11.49 5.98 12.78
CA LEU A 283 10.49 4.92 12.91
C LEU A 283 9.53 5.18 14.07
N ARG A 284 10.05 5.45 15.27
CA ARG A 284 9.24 5.54 16.50
C ARG A 284 8.49 6.86 16.61
N GLU A 285 9.20 7.98 16.43
CA GLU A 285 8.64 9.30 16.72
C GLU A 285 7.84 9.85 15.53
N TRP A 286 8.31 9.61 14.29
CA TRP A 286 7.66 10.11 13.08
C TRP A 286 6.66 9.10 12.50
N GLU A 287 7.13 7.94 12.02
CA GLU A 287 6.30 7.00 11.25
C GLU A 287 5.22 6.28 12.06
N LEU A 288 5.53 5.86 13.28
CA LEU A 288 4.58 5.21 14.20
C LEU A 288 3.94 6.20 15.18
N GLY A 289 4.45 7.42 15.27
CA GLY A 289 4.00 8.48 16.16
C GLY A 289 3.28 9.59 15.41
N ALA A 290 3.90 10.77 15.36
CA ALA A 290 3.28 12.03 14.95
C ALA A 290 2.56 11.95 13.59
N LYS A 291 3.14 11.28 12.59
CA LYS A 291 2.55 11.19 11.25
C LYS A 291 1.17 10.53 11.24
N ARG A 292 0.92 9.56 12.12
CA ARG A 292 -0.34 8.80 12.18
C ARG A 292 -1.40 9.46 13.05
N THR A 293 -1.02 10.44 13.86
CA THR A 293 -1.93 11.14 14.76
C THR A 293 -2.46 12.46 14.19
N PHE A 294 -2.08 12.82 12.96
CA PHE A 294 -2.73 13.92 12.24
C PHE A 294 -4.18 13.54 11.90
N SER A 295 -5.13 14.31 12.43
CA SER A 295 -6.56 14.16 12.12
C SER A 295 -7.22 15.53 12.09
N SER A 296 -8.18 15.77 11.19
CA SER A 296 -8.85 17.08 11.09
C SER A 296 -9.75 17.45 12.27
N ALA A 297 -10.01 16.51 13.19
CA ALA A 297 -10.97 16.67 14.27
C ALA A 297 -10.35 17.18 15.57
N ASP A 298 -9.13 16.75 15.91
CA ASP A 298 -8.45 17.08 17.17
C ASP A 298 -6.92 17.15 16.94
N GLU A 299 -6.43 18.28 16.44
CA GLU A 299 -4.98 18.49 16.24
C GLU A 299 -4.37 19.21 17.46
N PRO A 300 -3.32 18.66 18.07
CA PRO A 300 -2.55 19.41 19.06
C PRO A 300 -1.82 20.59 18.38
N ASP A 301 -1.70 21.72 19.09
CA ASP A 301 -0.96 22.90 18.59
C ASP A 301 0.49 22.58 18.22
N PHE A 302 1.06 21.55 18.88
CA PHE A 302 2.42 21.08 18.67
C PHE A 302 2.52 19.56 18.74
N TYR A 303 3.36 18.99 17.88
CA TYR A 303 3.84 17.62 18.00
C TYR A 303 5.22 17.64 18.65
N ASN A 304 5.32 17.03 19.83
CA ASN A 304 6.59 16.90 20.54
C ASN A 304 7.25 15.57 20.19
N LEU A 305 8.36 15.66 19.45
CA LEU A 305 9.21 14.53 19.10
C LEU A 305 10.43 14.50 20.03
N HIS A 306 11.02 13.33 20.21
CA HIS A 306 12.20 13.13 21.04
C HIS A 306 13.40 12.66 20.21
N PRO A 307 14.12 13.57 19.53
CA PRO A 307 15.38 13.24 18.86
C PRO A 307 16.41 12.65 19.82
N PRO A 308 17.31 11.76 19.35
CA PRO A 308 18.43 11.27 20.15
C PRO A 308 19.26 12.43 20.70
N ILE A 309 19.81 12.27 21.92
CA ILE A 309 20.52 13.36 22.60
C ILE A 309 21.73 13.86 21.80
N GLU A 310 22.36 12.97 21.02
CA GLU A 310 23.48 13.23 20.13
C GLU A 310 23.10 14.16 18.96
N ALA A 311 21.80 14.27 18.64
CA ALA A 311 21.30 15.20 17.63
C ALA A 311 21.42 16.66 18.10
N TYR A 312 21.56 16.92 19.40
CA TYR A 312 21.63 18.27 19.94
C TYR A 312 23.05 18.81 20.03
N GLY A 313 23.20 20.12 19.81
CA GLY A 313 24.44 20.85 20.05
C GLY A 313 24.88 20.73 21.51
N LYS A 314 26.18 20.96 21.78
CA LYS A 314 26.74 20.83 23.15
C LYS A 314 26.03 21.74 24.16
N LEU A 315 25.70 22.98 23.76
CA LEU A 315 24.97 23.94 24.59
C LEU A 315 23.52 23.51 24.85
N ASP A 316 22.83 22.97 23.83
CA ASP A 316 21.44 22.50 23.98
C ASP A 316 21.37 21.27 24.91
N ARG A 317 22.35 20.37 24.83
CA ARG A 317 22.49 19.24 25.76
C ARG A 317 22.71 19.71 27.21
N ILE A 318 23.58 20.69 27.43
CA ILE A 318 23.82 21.26 28.76
C ILE A 318 22.56 21.92 29.32
N ARG A 319 21.72 22.50 28.45
CA ARG A 319 20.45 23.12 28.82
C ARG A 319 19.31 22.11 29.02
N GLY A 320 19.57 20.81 28.92
CA GLY A 320 18.55 19.76 29.09
C GLY A 320 17.48 19.78 28.01
N LYS A 321 17.81 20.23 26.79
CA LYS A 321 16.84 20.20 25.69
C LYS A 321 16.67 18.77 25.19
N GLU A 322 15.47 18.24 25.36
CA GLU A 322 15.14 16.85 24.98
C GLU A 322 14.08 16.77 23.87
N GLY A 323 13.20 17.78 23.77
CA GLY A 323 12.11 17.80 22.80
C GLY A 323 12.35 18.68 21.55
N LEU A 324 11.80 18.21 20.43
CA LEU A 324 11.57 18.99 19.21
C LEU A 324 10.06 19.20 19.04
N ALA A 325 9.60 20.42 19.33
CA ALA A 325 8.25 20.83 19.01
C ALA A 325 8.14 21.19 17.53
N ILE A 326 7.17 20.60 16.84
CA ILE A 326 6.78 20.95 15.47
C ILE A 326 5.38 21.54 15.56
N SER A 327 5.25 22.83 15.24
CA SER A 327 3.94 23.45 15.11
C SER A 327 3.24 22.90 13.88
N LYS A 328 1.91 22.97 13.89
CA LYS A 328 1.12 22.99 12.67
C LYS A 328 1.64 24.04 11.67
#